data_AF-A0A7Y2L5H1-F1
#
_entry.id   AF-A0A7Y2L5H1-F1
#
_cell.length_a   1.000
_cell.length_b   1.000
_cell.length_c   1.000
_cell.angle_alpha   90.00
_cell.angle_beta   90.00
_cell.angle_gamma   90.00
#
_symmetry.space_group_name_H-M   'P 1'
#
loop_
_entity.id
_entity.type
_entity.pdbx_description
1 polymer ?
#
loop_
_entity_poly.entity_id
_entity_poly.type
_entity_poly.pdbx_seq_one_letter_code
_entity_poly.pdbx_strand_id
1 'polypeptide(L)'
;DVVSLELSPLRERPGDILPLIRHFIEAYSKRLGYGEVRLSPAAQSKLQGYGWPGNIRELENVIHHTLLICRDGLIQSGDLRLSNMRIERQEEPAGTDKSAEALLERAFQQLFEEHPAALHEKVEEVLFRAAYRFCHYNQVHTANLLGLSRNITRSRLINIGELAVNKRRPNDTPQSERMLNLCI
;
A
#
# COMPACT_ATOMS: atom_id res chain seq x y z
N ASP A 1 5.85 -41.35 -0.54
CA ASP A 1 4.79 -40.96 0.41
C ASP A 1 4.69 -39.45 0.53
N VAL A 2 3.53 -38.90 0.21
CA VAL A 2 3.23 -37.48 0.39
C VAL A 2 2.56 -37.34 1.75
N VAL A 3 3.24 -36.72 2.71
CA VAL A 3 2.68 -36.42 4.03
C VAL A 3 1.83 -35.16 3.89
N SER A 4 0.50 -35.30 4.05
CA SER A 4 -0.40 -34.15 4.16
C SER A 4 -0.26 -33.57 5.57
N LEU A 5 0.21 -32.32 5.66
CA LEU A 5 0.39 -31.61 6.92
C LEU A 5 -0.84 -30.74 7.15
N GLU A 6 -1.77 -31.20 7.99
CA GLU A 6 -2.95 -30.41 8.34
C GLU A 6 -2.55 -29.24 9.26
N LEU A 7 -2.63 -28.02 8.71
CA LEU A 7 -2.39 -26.79 9.47
C LEU A 7 -3.71 -26.29 10.07
N SER A 8 -3.85 -26.39 11.40
CA SER A 8 -5.02 -25.85 12.10
C SER A 8 -5.17 -24.34 11.87
N PRO A 9 -6.39 -23.83 11.62
CA PRO A 9 -6.70 -22.40 11.52
C PRO A 9 -6.17 -21.56 12.70
N LEU A 10 -5.78 -20.30 12.44
CA LEU A 10 -5.26 -19.39 13.47
C LEU A 10 -6.23 -19.19 14.65
N ARG A 11 -7.54 -19.24 14.41
CA ARG A 11 -8.59 -19.13 15.45
C ARG A 11 -8.55 -20.25 16.50
N GLU A 12 -8.03 -21.42 16.13
CA GLU A 12 -7.90 -22.58 17.02
C GLU A 12 -6.63 -22.51 17.88
N ARG A 13 -5.77 -21.52 17.62
CA ARG A 13 -4.49 -21.29 18.30
C ARG A 13 -4.28 -19.80 18.65
N PRO A 14 -5.16 -19.19 19.46
CA PRO A 14 -5.11 -17.75 19.74
C PRO A 14 -3.78 -17.30 20.40
N GLY A 15 -3.06 -18.21 21.05
CA GLY A 15 -1.73 -17.96 21.61
C GLY A 15 -0.67 -17.57 20.57
N ASP A 16 -0.85 -17.95 19.30
CA ASP A 16 0.09 -17.69 18.22
C ASP A 16 -0.08 -16.30 17.58
N ILE A 17 -1.24 -15.65 17.82
CA ILE A 17 -1.58 -14.37 17.18
C ILE A 17 -0.56 -13.28 17.52
N LEU A 18 -0.31 -13.02 18.81
CA LEU A 18 0.63 -11.96 19.22
C LEU A 18 2.09 -12.23 18.81
N PRO A 19 2.65 -13.45 18.99
CA PRO A 19 3.97 -13.80 18.47
C PRO A 19 4.10 -13.55 16.96
N LEU A 20 3.13 -13.97 16.16
CA LEU A 20 3.13 -13.75 14.70
C LEU A 20 3.07 -12.26 14.36
N ILE A 21 2.23 -11.49 15.04
CA ILE A 21 2.16 -10.04 14.83
C ILE A 21 3.53 -9.39 15.08
N ARG A 22 4.19 -9.73 16.21
CA ARG A 22 5.52 -9.18 16.52
C ARG A 22 6.54 -9.54 15.45
N HIS A 23 6.51 -10.78 14.98
CA HIS A 23 7.38 -11.22 13.89
C HIS A 23 7.17 -10.39 12.62
N PHE A 24 5.92 -10.20 12.19
CA PHE A 24 5.62 -9.38 11.01
C PHE A 24 6.00 -7.91 11.19
N ILE A 25 5.73 -7.33 12.37
CA ILE A 25 6.15 -5.96 12.68
C ILE A 25 7.66 -5.81 12.53
N GLU A 26 8.44 -6.71 13.11
CA GLU A 26 9.90 -6.67 13.02
C GLU A 26 10.40 -6.86 11.58
N ALA A 27 9.80 -7.78 10.83
CA ALA A 27 10.18 -8.08 9.45
C ALA A 27 9.94 -6.88 8.52
N TYR A 28 8.84 -6.15 8.69
CA TYR A 28 8.48 -5.03 7.81
C TYR A 28 9.01 -3.68 8.29
N SER A 29 9.11 -3.42 9.61
CA SER A 29 9.67 -2.16 10.12
C SER A 29 11.12 -1.96 9.68
N LYS A 30 11.94 -3.02 9.74
CA LYS A 30 13.32 -3.05 9.23
C LYS A 30 13.40 -2.69 7.74
N ARG A 31 12.46 -3.19 6.94
CA ARG A 31 12.42 -2.94 5.48
C ARG A 31 11.93 -1.53 5.13
N LEU A 32 11.09 -0.94 5.97
CA LEU A 32 10.49 0.38 5.77
C LEU A 32 11.31 1.52 6.40
N GLY A 33 12.36 1.20 7.17
CA GLY A 33 13.18 2.19 7.86
C GLY A 33 12.50 2.80 9.09
N TYR A 34 11.46 2.16 9.61
CA TYR A 34 10.83 2.55 10.86
C TYR A 34 11.66 2.06 12.06
N GLY A 35 11.65 2.86 13.14
CA GLY A 35 12.19 2.45 14.44
C GLY A 35 11.31 1.39 15.12
N GLU A 36 11.36 1.35 16.45
CA GLU A 36 10.51 0.42 17.21
C GLU A 36 9.02 0.75 17.00
N VAL A 37 8.25 -0.21 16.50
CA VAL A 37 6.80 -0.08 16.33
C VAL A 37 6.09 -0.89 17.41
N ARG A 38 5.17 -0.25 18.14
CA ARG A 38 4.41 -0.83 19.25
C ARG A 38 2.92 -0.88 18.92
N LEU A 39 2.21 -1.82 19.56
CA LEU A 39 0.75 -1.90 19.50
C LEU A 39 0.16 -1.31 20.78
N SER A 40 -0.82 -0.42 20.63
CA SER A 40 -1.66 0.00 21.75
C SER A 40 -2.42 -1.20 22.34
N PRO A 41 -2.78 -1.19 23.64
CA PRO A 41 -3.59 -2.25 24.25
C PRO A 41 -4.90 -2.51 23.50
N ALA A 42 -5.56 -1.44 23.05
CA ALA A 42 -6.79 -1.54 22.26
C ALA A 42 -6.57 -2.25 20.91
N ALA A 43 -5.44 -2.01 20.24
CA ALA A 43 -5.08 -2.71 19.00
C ALA A 43 -4.82 -4.21 19.26
N GLN A 44 -4.13 -4.54 20.35
CA GLN A 44 -3.86 -5.94 20.71
C GLN A 44 -5.16 -6.70 20.97
N SER A 45 -6.06 -6.15 21.79
CA SER A 45 -7.37 -6.77 22.06
C SER A 45 -8.20 -6.94 20.78
N LYS A 46 -8.18 -5.94 19.88
CA LYS A 46 -8.90 -6.01 18.60
C LYS A 46 -8.36 -7.12 17.70
N LEU A 47 -7.04 -7.31 17.64
CA LEU A 47 -6.40 -8.37 16.84
C LEU A 47 -6.65 -9.76 17.42
N GLN A 48 -6.61 -9.91 18.74
CA GLN A 48 -6.88 -11.18 19.41
C GLN A 48 -8.35 -11.59 19.33
N GLY A 49 -9.27 -10.62 19.36
CA GLY A 49 -10.70 -10.88 19.29
C GLY A 49 -11.26 -11.12 17.88
N TYR A 50 -10.42 -11.03 16.84
CA TYR A 50 -10.85 -11.22 15.47
C TYR A 50 -10.70 -12.68 15.01
N GLY A 51 -11.64 -13.15 14.18
CA GLY A 51 -11.75 -14.57 13.82
C GLY A 51 -10.76 -15.10 12.78
N TRP A 52 -9.98 -14.22 12.15
CA TRP A 52 -8.96 -14.55 11.13
C TRP A 52 -9.42 -15.58 10.08
N PRO A 53 -10.52 -15.33 9.33
CA PRO A 53 -11.00 -16.24 8.28
C PRO A 53 -9.96 -16.55 7.20
N GLY A 54 -9.05 -15.62 6.90
CA GLY A 54 -7.92 -15.82 5.99
C GLY A 54 -6.63 -16.31 6.67
N ASN A 55 -6.72 -16.75 7.93
CA ASN A 55 -5.64 -17.36 8.70
C ASN A 55 -4.38 -16.45 8.78
N ILE A 56 -3.18 -17.02 8.80
CA ILE A 56 -1.90 -16.28 8.90
C ILE A 56 -1.73 -15.25 7.77
N ARG A 57 -2.22 -15.52 6.55
CA ARG A 57 -2.11 -14.59 5.42
C ARG A 57 -2.90 -13.30 5.65
N GLU A 58 -4.10 -13.39 6.23
CA GLU A 58 -4.87 -12.20 6.58
C GLU A 58 -4.18 -11.41 7.69
N LEU A 59 -3.62 -12.09 8.69
CA LEU A 59 -2.84 -11.46 9.76
C LEU A 59 -1.65 -10.68 9.20
N GLU A 60 -0.86 -11.31 8.34
CA GLU A 60 0.29 -10.69 7.66
C GLU A 60 -0.13 -9.45 6.88
N ASN A 61 -1.19 -9.54 6.08
CA ASN A 61 -1.70 -8.44 5.27
C ASN A 61 -2.16 -7.25 6.13
N VAL A 62 -2.94 -7.51 7.19
CA VAL A 62 -3.39 -6.46 8.11
C VAL A 62 -2.20 -5.74 8.72
N ILE A 63 -1.22 -6.48 9.25
CA ILE A 63 -0.04 -5.87 9.88
C ILE A 63 0.80 -5.10 8.86
N HIS A 64 1.03 -5.65 7.68
CA HIS A 64 1.76 -4.96 6.61
C HIS A 64 1.06 -3.65 6.22
N HIS A 65 -0.25 -3.67 5.97
CA HIS A 65 -1.01 -2.45 5.64
C HIS A 65 -1.01 -1.43 6.77
N THR A 66 -1.19 -1.88 8.02
CA THR A 66 -1.16 -0.99 9.18
C THR A 66 0.20 -0.32 9.33
N LEU A 67 1.31 -1.02 9.10
CA LEU A 67 2.66 -0.44 9.13
C LEU A 67 2.91 0.58 8.00
N LEU A 68 2.19 0.49 6.88
CA LEU A 68 2.28 1.48 5.80
C LEU A 68 1.61 2.81 6.15
N ILE A 69 0.61 2.81 7.03
CA ILE A 69 -0.17 4.00 7.41
C ILE A 69 0.18 4.53 8.80
N CYS A 70 0.78 3.69 9.65
CA CYS A 70 1.19 4.04 11.00
C CYS A 70 2.17 5.22 10.98
N ARG A 71 1.82 6.28 11.71
CA ARG A 71 2.70 7.41 12.00
C ARG A 71 3.23 7.23 13.42
N ASP A 72 4.49 7.60 13.65
CA ASP A 72 5.09 7.69 15.00
C ASP A 72 5.28 6.37 15.76
N GLY A 73 5.23 5.22 15.07
CA GLY A 73 5.61 3.93 15.66
C GLY A 73 4.61 3.38 16.69
N LEU A 74 3.37 3.88 16.73
CA LEU A 74 2.32 3.35 17.60
C LEU A 74 1.06 2.98 16.80
N ILE A 75 0.76 1.69 16.74
CA ILE A 75 -0.43 1.15 16.09
C ILE A 75 -1.63 1.26 17.03
N GLN A 76 -2.63 2.03 16.64
CA GLN A 76 -3.91 2.18 17.33
C GLN A 76 -4.98 1.25 16.75
N SER A 77 -6.05 1.02 17.52
CA SER A 77 -7.17 0.17 17.09
C SER A 77 -7.88 0.70 15.82
N GLY A 78 -7.83 2.01 15.58
CA GLY A 78 -8.36 2.67 14.37
C GLY A 78 -7.52 2.41 13.11
N ASP A 79 -6.23 2.11 13.26
CA ASP A 79 -5.33 1.81 12.13
C ASP A 79 -5.50 0.39 11.62
N LEU A 80 -6.16 -0.46 12.40
CA LEU A 80 -6.43 -1.86 12.08
C LEU A 80 -7.69 -1.98 11.24
N ARG A 81 -7.51 -2.11 9.93
CA ARG A 81 -8.57 -2.39 8.94
C ARG A 81 -8.87 -3.88 8.88
N LEU A 82 -9.50 -4.38 9.93
CA LEU A 82 -10.12 -5.70 9.95
C LEU A 82 -11.44 -5.58 9.19
N SER A 83 -11.71 -6.47 8.23
CA SER A 83 -12.95 -6.54 7.41
C SER A 83 -13.03 -5.79 6.06
N ASN A 84 -11.91 -5.40 5.42
CA ASN A 84 -11.95 -4.86 4.03
C ASN A 84 -11.14 -5.66 2.99
N MET A 85 -10.69 -6.87 3.34
CA MET A 85 -9.95 -7.75 2.42
C MET A 85 -10.69 -9.06 2.11
N ARG A 86 -12.03 -9.08 2.31
CA ARG A 86 -12.88 -10.08 1.67
C ARG A 86 -12.93 -9.79 0.17
N ILE A 87 -11.96 -10.31 -0.57
CA ILE A 87 -12.27 -10.88 -1.88
C ILE A 87 -12.98 -12.21 -1.57
N GLU A 88 -14.20 -12.14 -1.04
CA GLU A 88 -15.06 -13.30 -0.94
C GLU A 88 -15.89 -13.35 -2.21
N ARG A 89 -15.38 -14.15 -3.14
CA ARG A 89 -16.18 -14.84 -4.14
C ARG A 89 -17.28 -15.61 -3.40
N GLN A 90 -18.48 -15.04 -3.34
CA GLN A 90 -19.70 -15.79 -3.03
C GLN A 90 -20.51 -15.91 -4.32
N GLU A 91 -20.57 -17.14 -4.83
CA GLU A 91 -21.63 -17.58 -5.74
C GLU A 91 -22.95 -17.59 -4.95
N GLU A 92 -23.96 -16.83 -5.40
CA GLU A 92 -25.42 -17.09 -5.41
C GLU A 92 -26.21 -15.77 -5.72
N PRO A 93 -27.44 -15.85 -6.26
CA PRO A 93 -27.87 -15.01 -7.39
C PRO A 93 -28.72 -13.76 -7.05
N ALA A 94 -28.63 -12.79 -7.98
CA ALA A 94 -29.59 -11.75 -8.36
C ALA A 94 -30.19 -10.83 -7.27
N GLY A 95 -29.63 -9.61 -7.17
CA GLY A 95 -30.19 -8.49 -6.42
C GLY A 95 -29.44 -7.17 -6.63
N THR A 96 -29.40 -6.68 -7.86
CA THR A 96 -29.19 -5.27 -8.23
C THR A 96 -27.91 -4.56 -7.70
N ASP A 97 -26.80 -4.81 -8.41
CA ASP A 97 -26.06 -3.75 -9.13
C ASP A 97 -25.53 -2.52 -8.35
N LYS A 98 -24.89 -2.77 -7.20
CA LYS A 98 -24.00 -1.79 -6.54
C LYS A 98 -22.60 -2.36 -6.27
N SER A 99 -22.14 -3.32 -7.06
CA SER A 99 -20.73 -3.69 -7.04
C SER A 99 -19.89 -2.52 -7.58
N ALA A 100 -18.73 -2.27 -6.98
CA ALA A 100 -17.77 -1.30 -7.52
C ALA A 100 -17.36 -1.67 -8.96
N GLU A 101 -17.34 -2.96 -9.28
CA GLU A 101 -17.11 -3.46 -10.64
C GLU A 101 -18.20 -3.00 -11.61
N ALA A 102 -19.48 -3.14 -11.24
CA ALA A 102 -20.58 -2.70 -12.09
C ALA A 102 -20.56 -1.18 -12.34
N LEU A 103 -20.15 -0.39 -11.34
CA LEU A 103 -19.96 1.05 -11.51
C LEU A 103 -18.81 1.38 -12.46
N LEU A 104 -17.69 0.63 -12.37
CA LEU A 104 -16.56 0.76 -13.29
C LEU A 104 -16.95 0.36 -14.71
N GLU A 105 -17.67 -0.74 -14.89
CA GLU A 105 -18.15 -1.20 -16.19
C GLU A 105 -19.06 -0.16 -16.85
N ARG A 106 -20.00 0.43 -16.09
CA ARG A 106 -20.85 1.52 -16.60
C ARG A 106 -20.04 2.76 -16.98
N ALA A 107 -19.03 3.12 -16.19
CA ALA A 107 -18.15 4.25 -16.51
C ALA A 107 -17.33 3.98 -17.77
N PHE A 108 -16.85 2.75 -17.97
CA PHE A 108 -16.16 2.36 -19.19
C PHE A 108 -17.08 2.36 -20.40
N GLN A 109 -18.32 1.89 -20.26
CA GLN A 109 -19.30 1.92 -21.35
C GLN A 109 -19.53 3.36 -21.86
N GLN A 110 -19.70 4.32 -20.93
CA GLN A 110 -19.82 5.74 -21.28
C GLN A 110 -18.56 6.26 -21.98
N LEU A 111 -17.36 5.92 -21.48
CA LEU A 111 -16.10 6.30 -22.10
C LEU A 111 -15.94 5.71 -23.52
N PHE A 112 -16.42 4.49 -23.77
CA PHE A 112 -16.35 3.88 -25.10
C PHE A 112 -17.26 4.58 -26.10
N GLU A 113 -18.46 4.99 -25.68
CA GLU A 113 -19.40 5.73 -26.51
C GLU A 113 -18.86 7.10 -26.94
N GLU A 114 -18.04 7.74 -26.10
CA GLU A 114 -17.36 9.01 -26.42
C GLU A 114 -16.22 8.87 -27.45
N HIS A 115 -15.80 7.64 -27.76
CA HIS A 115 -14.69 7.33 -28.68
C HIS A 115 -13.42 8.21 -28.50
N PRO A 116 -12.90 8.37 -27.27
CA PRO A 116 -11.76 9.23 -27.03
C PRO A 116 -10.48 8.67 -27.66
N ALA A 117 -9.68 9.55 -28.26
CA ALA A 117 -8.30 9.23 -28.62
C ALA A 117 -7.48 8.90 -27.35
N ALA A 118 -6.57 7.92 -27.47
CA ALA A 118 -5.66 7.50 -26.39
C ALA A 118 -6.40 7.12 -25.08
N LEU A 119 -7.46 6.31 -25.21
CA LEU A 119 -8.28 5.88 -24.06
C LEU A 119 -7.46 5.20 -22.97
N HIS A 120 -6.52 4.34 -23.35
CA HIS A 120 -5.67 3.63 -22.40
C HIS A 120 -4.88 4.60 -21.51
N GLU A 121 -4.24 5.60 -22.11
CA GLU A 121 -3.47 6.62 -21.41
C GLU A 121 -4.35 7.45 -20.47
N LYS A 122 -5.56 7.82 -20.90
CA LYS A 122 -6.51 8.57 -20.06
C LYS A 122 -6.95 7.77 -18.84
N VAL A 123 -7.32 6.50 -19.04
CA VAL A 123 -7.75 5.62 -17.94
C VAL A 123 -6.59 5.40 -16.97
N GLU A 124 -5.38 5.13 -17.47
CA GLU A 124 -4.20 5.02 -16.63
C GLU A 124 -3.93 6.32 -15.85
N GLU A 125 -3.96 7.49 -16.49
CA GLU A 125 -3.72 8.77 -15.82
C GLU A 125 -4.70 8.97 -14.65
N VAL A 126 -5.99 8.78 -14.89
CA VAL A 126 -7.02 8.92 -13.86
C VAL A 126 -6.82 7.90 -12.74
N LEU A 127 -6.53 6.64 -13.07
CA LEU A 127 -6.29 5.59 -12.09
C LEU A 127 -5.08 5.90 -11.20
N PHE A 128 -3.93 6.22 -11.80
CA PHE A 128 -2.70 6.52 -11.07
C PHE A 128 -2.83 7.80 -10.23
N ARG A 129 -3.45 8.86 -10.76
CA ARG A 129 -3.70 10.09 -10.00
C ARG A 129 -4.65 9.85 -8.83
N ALA A 130 -5.74 9.13 -9.04
CA ALA A 130 -6.69 8.80 -7.97
C ALA A 130 -6.04 7.94 -6.87
N ALA A 131 -5.30 6.90 -7.26
CA ALA A 131 -4.56 6.05 -6.32
C ALA A 131 -3.49 6.84 -5.56
N TYR A 132 -2.74 7.71 -6.23
CA TYR A 132 -1.69 8.52 -5.60
C TYR A 132 -2.27 9.49 -4.56
N ARG A 133 -3.39 10.15 -4.88
CA ARG A 133 -4.11 11.03 -3.96
C ARG A 133 -4.69 10.26 -2.77
N PHE A 134 -5.32 9.11 -3.03
CA PHE A 134 -5.84 8.22 -1.99
C PHE A 134 -4.73 7.75 -1.04
N CYS A 135 -3.55 7.47 -1.57
CA CYS A 135 -2.35 7.11 -0.82
C CYS A 135 -1.59 8.33 -0.25
N HIS A 136 -2.19 9.52 -0.20
CA HIS A 136 -1.60 10.76 0.30
C HIS A 136 -0.23 11.09 -0.31
N TYR A 137 -0.10 10.93 -1.63
CA TYR A 137 1.12 11.22 -2.39
C TYR A 137 2.32 10.33 -2.01
N ASN A 138 2.08 9.11 -1.49
CA ASN A 138 3.12 8.11 -1.21
C ASN A 138 3.27 7.09 -2.35
N GLN A 139 4.42 7.13 -3.05
CA GLN A 139 4.71 6.29 -4.22
C GLN A 139 4.75 4.79 -3.91
N VAL A 140 5.33 4.41 -2.77
CA VAL A 140 5.45 3.00 -2.36
C VAL A 140 4.08 2.44 -2.02
N HIS A 141 3.28 3.21 -1.29
CA HIS A 141 1.91 2.82 -0.96
C HIS A 141 1.04 2.72 -2.22
N THR A 142 1.19 3.65 -3.17
CA THR A 142 0.46 3.62 -4.45
C THR A 142 0.81 2.40 -5.28
N ALA A 143 2.09 2.03 -5.32
CA ALA A 143 2.55 0.84 -6.02
C ALA A 143 1.96 -0.44 -5.41
N ASN A 144 1.97 -0.54 -4.07
CA ASN A 144 1.37 -1.67 -3.36
C ASN A 144 -0.15 -1.74 -3.56
N LEU A 145 -0.86 -0.61 -3.50
CA LEU A 145 -2.31 -0.53 -3.72
C LEU A 145 -2.69 -1.02 -5.12
N LEU A 146 -1.91 -0.65 -6.14
CA LEU A 146 -2.15 -1.03 -7.53
C LEU A 146 -1.59 -2.43 -7.89
N GLY A 147 -0.86 -3.09 -6.99
CA GLY A 147 -0.20 -4.37 -7.28
C GLY A 147 0.96 -4.25 -8.29
N LEU A 148 1.59 -3.08 -8.39
CA LEU A 148 2.65 -2.80 -9.36
C LEU A 148 4.01 -2.60 -8.67
N SER A 149 5.11 -2.70 -9.45
CA SER A 149 6.42 -2.37 -8.91
C SER A 149 6.58 -0.86 -8.71
N ARG A 150 7.35 -0.46 -7.68
CA ARG A 150 7.67 0.95 -7.41
C ARG A 150 8.22 1.68 -8.64
N ASN A 151 9.05 1.02 -9.44
CA ASN A 151 9.64 1.64 -10.63
C ASN A 151 8.58 1.95 -11.70
N ILE A 152 7.64 1.03 -11.93
CA ILE A 152 6.52 1.26 -12.86
C ILE A 152 5.66 2.42 -12.36
N THR A 153 5.26 2.40 -11.08
CA THR A 153 4.45 3.47 -10.49
C THR A 153 5.14 4.81 -10.52
N ARG A 154 6.43 4.87 -10.17
CA ARG A 154 7.23 6.09 -10.25
C ARG A 154 7.31 6.64 -11.68
N SER A 155 7.63 5.78 -12.66
CA SER A 155 7.70 6.18 -14.06
C SER A 155 6.35 6.71 -14.57
N ARG A 156 5.25 6.03 -14.24
CA ARG A 156 3.90 6.47 -14.60
C ARG A 156 3.56 7.82 -13.96
N LEU A 157 3.83 7.99 -12.65
CA LEU A 157 3.60 9.25 -11.93
C LEU A 157 4.45 10.42 -12.45
N ILE A 158 5.66 10.17 -12.93
CA ILE A 158 6.49 11.17 -13.63
C ILE A 158 5.84 11.55 -14.97
N ASN A 159 5.42 10.57 -15.76
CA ASN A 159 4.84 10.80 -17.09
C ASN A 159 3.56 11.63 -17.02
N ILE A 160 2.73 11.45 -15.99
CA ILE A 160 1.50 12.23 -15.77
C ILE A 160 1.75 13.56 -15.04
N GLY A 161 3.00 13.89 -14.71
CA GLY A 161 3.40 15.16 -14.09
C GLY A 161 3.18 15.28 -12.57
N GLU A 162 2.75 14.22 -11.88
CA GLU A 162 2.55 14.22 -10.41
C GLU A 162 3.87 14.17 -9.63
N LEU A 163 4.97 13.77 -10.29
CA LEU A 163 6.32 13.72 -9.70
C LEU A 163 7.34 14.46 -10.56
N ALA A 164 8.07 15.40 -9.95
CA ALA A 164 9.23 16.00 -10.58
C ALA A 164 10.43 15.03 -10.57
N VAL A 165 11.09 14.87 -11.71
CA VAL A 165 12.40 14.20 -11.78
C VAL A 165 13.44 15.12 -11.18
N ASN A 166 13.96 14.77 -10.01
CA ASN A 166 15.07 15.50 -9.40
C ASN A 166 16.31 15.35 -10.30
N LYS A 167 16.54 16.33 -11.19
CA LYS A 167 17.81 16.44 -11.91
C LYS A 167 18.86 16.86 -10.88
N ARG A 168 19.72 15.92 -10.46
CA ARG A 168 20.97 16.27 -9.78
C ARG A 168 21.67 17.32 -10.65
N ARG A 169 21.92 18.52 -10.09
CA ARG A 169 22.81 19.51 -10.70
C ARG A 169 24.18 18.84 -10.85
N PRO A 170 24.81 18.83 -12.04
CA PRO A 170 26.22 18.50 -12.11
C PRO A 170 26.94 19.60 -11.32
N ASN A 171 27.80 19.20 -10.37
CA ASN A 171 28.60 20.14 -9.60
C ASN A 171 29.39 21.05 -10.56
N ASP A 172 29.03 22.33 -10.59
CA ASP A 172 29.97 23.37 -11.01
C ASP A 172 31.20 23.24 -10.13
N THR A 173 32.33 22.99 -10.78
CA THR A 173 33.64 23.03 -10.12
C THR A 173 34.11 24.47 -10.23
N PRO A 174 34.26 25.24 -9.14
CA PRO A 174 34.91 26.54 -9.25
C PRO A 174 36.42 26.29 -9.35
N GLN A 175 36.97 26.54 -10.53
CA GLN A 175 38.40 26.75 -10.71
C GLN A 175 38.87 27.79 -9.68
N SER A 176 39.83 27.38 -8.86
CA SER A 176 40.56 28.27 -7.98
C SER A 176 41.55 29.08 -8.83
N GLU A 177 41.10 30.21 -9.37
CA GLU A 177 41.96 31.26 -9.88
C GLU A 177 41.84 32.51 -9.01
N ARG A 178 42.81 32.61 -8.10
CA ARG A 178 43.64 33.77 -7.76
C ARG A 178 43.08 35.20 -7.90
N MET A 179 43.42 35.95 -6.84
CA MET A 179 43.89 37.34 -6.81
C MET A 179 42.83 38.46 -6.69
N LEU A 180 42.69 38.99 -5.46
CA LEU A 180 43.17 40.32 -5.00
C LEU A 180 42.28 40.88 -3.88
N ASN A 181 42.85 40.99 -2.67
CA ASN A 181 43.00 42.27 -1.95
C ASN A 181 43.50 42.03 -0.53
N LEU A 182 44.80 42.29 -0.32
CA LEU A 182 45.31 42.77 0.95
C LEU A 182 44.91 44.24 1.09
N CYS A 183 44.24 44.58 2.18
CA CYS A 183 44.35 45.90 2.82
C CYS A 183 43.99 45.75 4.31
N ILE A 184 45.04 45.86 5.12
CA ILE A 184 45.20 46.31 6.51
C ILE A 184 46.08 45.33 7.29
#